data_AF-A0A960X8U9-F1
#
_entry.id   AF-A0A960X8U9-F1
#
_cell.length_a   1.000
_cell.length_b   1.000
_cell.length_c   1.000
_cell.angle_alpha   90.00
_cell.angle_beta   90.00
_cell.angle_gamma   90.00
#
_symmetry.space_group_name_H-M   'P 1'
#
loop_
_entity.id
_entity.type
_entity.pdbx_description
1 polymer ?
#
loop_
_entity_poly.entity_id
_entity_poly.type
_entity_poly.pdbx_seq_one_letter_code
_entity_poly.pdbx_strand_id
1 'polypeptide(L)'
;MATIDQLDISVYNQYAIRTRAIEQINAQLRLDQADSIPPQLQMVDLYPKLTEIDLLLGVVPMSTPWAFFFPPKSFRTTRRSPFAFHRVIPSMGSLKDQEEEYEHLADTPTQTKEEAEEKAVLTKAFNQMDKINDMLSFIIGRVGQFLQG
;
A
#
# COMPACT_ATOMS: atom_id res chain seq x y z
N MET A 1 -1.16 -25.16 26.65
CA MET A 1 -0.02 -25.23 25.71
C MET A 1 -0.50 -26.08 24.54
N ALA A 2 -0.87 -25.48 23.42
CA ALA A 2 -1.40 -26.22 22.28
C ALA A 2 -0.24 -26.91 21.54
N THR A 3 -0.24 -28.23 21.50
CA THR A 3 0.72 -29.03 20.73
C THR A 3 0.26 -29.10 19.27
N ILE A 4 1.22 -29.10 18.35
CA ILE A 4 1.05 -29.00 16.89
C ILE A 4 -0.01 -29.96 16.34
N ASP A 5 -0.20 -31.12 16.97
CA ASP A 5 -1.15 -32.17 16.56
C ASP A 5 -2.65 -31.78 16.65
N GLN A 6 -3.01 -30.66 17.28
CA GLN A 6 -4.40 -30.19 17.35
C GLN A 6 -4.81 -29.21 16.25
N LEU A 7 -3.91 -28.89 15.32
CA LEU A 7 -4.20 -27.97 14.22
C LEU A 7 -4.98 -28.67 13.10
N ASP A 8 -5.92 -27.93 12.52
CA ASP A 8 -6.73 -28.40 11.41
C ASP A 8 -5.87 -28.64 10.15
N ILE A 9 -6.25 -29.61 9.31
CA ILE A 9 -5.52 -30.02 8.09
C ILE A 9 -5.28 -28.82 7.14
N SER A 10 -6.20 -27.85 7.16
CA SER A 10 -6.10 -26.59 6.42
C SER A 10 -4.83 -25.79 6.77
N VAL A 11 -4.40 -25.81 8.03
CA VAL A 11 -3.20 -25.11 8.51
C VAL A 11 -1.93 -25.77 7.98
N TYR A 12 -1.89 -27.11 7.95
CA TYR A 12 -0.78 -27.87 7.38
C TYR A 12 -0.63 -27.62 5.88
N ASN A 13 -1.74 -27.59 5.15
CA ASN A 13 -1.74 -27.28 3.72
C ASN A 13 -1.22 -25.84 3.48
N GLN A 14 -1.68 -24.86 4.25
CA GLN A 14 -1.16 -23.50 4.16
C GLN A 14 0.33 -23.43 4.48
N TYR A 15 0.80 -24.13 5.51
CA TYR A 15 2.22 -24.18 5.84
C TYR A 15 3.05 -24.77 4.70
N ALA A 16 2.63 -25.90 4.13
CA ALA A 16 3.32 -26.52 3.00
C ALA A 16 3.38 -25.60 1.76
N ILE A 17 2.29 -24.89 1.45
CA ILE A 17 2.25 -23.91 0.36
C ILE A 17 3.24 -22.76 0.61
N ARG A 18 3.30 -22.25 1.84
CA ARG A 18 4.22 -21.17 2.23
C ARG A 18 5.67 -21.60 2.12
N THR A 19 6.02 -22.79 2.60
CA THR A 19 7.38 -23.34 2.52
C THR A 19 7.81 -23.51 1.07
N ARG A 20 6.95 -24.09 0.23
CA ARG A 20 7.24 -24.24 -1.21
C ARG A 20 7.48 -22.90 -1.92
N ALA A 21 6.71 -21.87 -1.57
CA ALA A 21 6.89 -20.54 -2.13
C ALA A 21 8.24 -19.92 -1.74
N ILE A 22 8.64 -20.06 -0.46
CA ILE A 22 9.95 -19.58 0.02
C ILE A 22 11.09 -20.28 -0.72
N GLU A 23 11.01 -21.61 -0.88
CA GLU A 23 12.01 -22.38 -1.62
C GLU A 23 12.14 -21.92 -3.08
N GLN A 24 11.00 -21.64 -3.74
CA GLN A 24 11.00 -21.10 -5.12
C GLN A 24 11.64 -19.71 -5.19
N ILE A 25 11.35 -18.83 -4.23
CA ILE A 25 11.94 -17.49 -4.17
C ILE A 25 13.45 -17.59 -3.94
N ASN A 26 13.90 -18.43 -3.01
CA ASN A 26 15.32 -18.65 -2.75
C ASN A 26 16.04 -19.23 -3.98
N ALA A 27 15.40 -20.12 -4.73
CA ALA A 27 15.96 -20.64 -5.98
C ALA A 27 16.13 -19.56 -7.06
N GLN A 28 15.18 -18.62 -7.16
CA GLN A 28 15.21 -17.54 -8.15
C GLN A 28 16.18 -16.41 -7.79
N LEU A 29 16.11 -15.93 -6.54
CA LEU A 29 16.81 -14.74 -6.08
C LEU A 29 18.11 -15.05 -5.31
N ARG A 30 18.36 -16.32 -4.98
CA ARG A 30 19.54 -16.79 -4.24
C ARG A 30 19.79 -15.98 -2.95
N LEU A 31 18.72 -15.64 -2.24
CA LEU A 31 18.78 -14.81 -1.03
C LEU A 31 19.71 -15.41 0.04
N ASP A 32 19.74 -16.74 0.16
CA ASP A 32 20.63 -17.46 1.08
C ASP A 32 22.13 -17.27 0.78
N GLN A 33 22.47 -16.83 -0.44
CA GLN A 33 23.85 -16.57 -0.86
C GLN A 33 24.24 -15.09 -0.72
N ALA A 34 23.30 -14.19 -0.44
CA ALA A 34 23.56 -12.75 -0.34
C ALA A 34 24.56 -12.42 0.78
N ASP A 35 24.43 -13.06 1.94
CA ASP A 35 25.35 -12.89 3.08
C ASP A 35 26.75 -13.47 2.83
N SER A 36 26.90 -14.34 1.82
CA SER A 36 28.19 -14.96 1.49
C SER A 36 29.05 -14.13 0.54
N ILE A 37 28.53 -13.01 0.03
CA ILE A 37 29.26 -12.12 -0.89
C ILE A 37 30.26 -11.29 -0.08
N PRO A 38 31.58 -11.42 -0.32
CA PRO A 38 32.58 -10.59 0.33
C PRO A 38 32.32 -9.10 0.03
N PRO A 39 32.44 -8.20 1.02
CA PRO A 39 32.15 -6.78 0.82
C PRO A 39 33.05 -6.12 -0.24
N GLN A 40 34.24 -6.67 -0.49
CA GLN A 40 35.15 -6.21 -1.55
C GLN A 40 34.61 -6.44 -2.97
N LEU A 41 33.66 -7.38 -3.13
CA LEU A 41 32.99 -7.68 -4.40
C LEU A 41 31.61 -7.01 -4.50
N GLN A 42 31.18 -6.31 -3.45
CA GLN A 42 29.89 -5.64 -3.42
C GLN A 42 29.95 -4.36 -4.27
N MET A 43 29.51 -4.48 -5.52
CA MET A 43 29.25 -3.32 -6.37
C MET A 43 27.94 -2.68 -5.89
N VAL A 44 28.05 -1.67 -5.03
CA VAL A 44 26.91 -0.84 -4.63
C VAL A 44 26.68 0.18 -5.74
N ASP A 45 25.57 0.05 -6.45
CA ASP A 45 25.13 1.06 -7.41
C ASP A 45 24.78 2.33 -6.59
N LEU A 46 25.65 3.34 -6.65
CA LEU A 46 25.49 4.60 -5.90
C LEU A 46 24.32 5.43 -6.43
N TYR A 47 23.88 5.16 -7.65
CA TYR A 47 22.76 5.83 -8.29
C TYR A 47 21.60 4.84 -8.41
N PRO A 48 20.45 5.11 -7.76
CA PRO A 48 19.29 4.24 -7.91
C PRO A 48 18.82 4.27 -9.37
N LYS A 49 18.52 3.09 -9.90
CA LYS A 49 17.96 2.99 -11.25
C LYS A 49 16.58 3.65 -11.27
N LEU A 50 16.17 4.18 -12.42
CA LEU A 50 14.86 4.83 -12.54
C LEU A 50 13.70 3.91 -12.12
N THR A 51 13.82 2.61 -12.43
CA THR A 51 12.87 1.58 -11.99
C THR A 51 12.80 1.42 -10.47
N GLU A 52 13.91 1.65 -9.76
CA GLU A 52 13.97 1.61 -8.30
C GLU A 52 13.42 2.91 -7.69
N ILE A 53 13.63 4.05 -8.34
CA ILE A 53 13.02 5.33 -7.96
C ILE A 53 11.49 5.26 -8.13
N ASP A 54 11.00 4.76 -9.26
CA ASP A 54 9.56 4.57 -9.50
C ASP A 54 8.93 3.59 -8.50
N LEU A 55 9.71 2.61 -8.04
CA LEU A 55 9.29 1.66 -7.02
C LEU A 55 9.25 2.30 -5.62
N LEU A 56 10.24 3.14 -5.29
CA LEU A 56 10.32 3.94 -4.05
C LEU A 56 9.21 5.00 -3.97
N LEU A 57 9.05 5.80 -5.02
CA LEU A 57 7.99 6.80 -5.17
C LEU A 57 6.62 6.16 -5.36
N GLY A 58 6.64 4.91 -5.79
CA GLY A 58 5.45 4.11 -5.85
C GLY A 58 4.53 4.35 -7.03
N VAL A 59 5.14 4.74 -8.14
CA VAL A 59 4.54 4.78 -9.47
C VAL A 59 4.24 3.36 -9.95
N VAL A 60 5.12 2.39 -9.64
CA VAL A 60 4.97 0.98 -10.05
C VAL A 60 4.46 0.11 -8.89
N PRO A 61 3.46 -0.77 -9.11
CA PRO A 61 3.05 -1.76 -8.12
C PRO A 61 4.06 -2.92 -8.05
N MET A 62 4.64 -3.17 -6.87
CA MET A 62 5.45 -4.36 -6.63
C MET A 62 4.60 -5.44 -5.95
N SER A 63 4.56 -6.64 -6.53
CA SER A 63 4.10 -7.83 -5.82
C SER A 63 5.23 -8.33 -4.92
N THR A 64 5.04 -8.25 -3.59
CA THR A 64 5.99 -8.81 -2.62
C THR A 64 5.72 -10.32 -2.46
N PRO A 65 6.54 -11.22 -3.03
CA PRO A 65 6.23 -12.64 -3.09
C PRO A 65 6.28 -13.34 -1.71
N TRP A 66 6.86 -12.70 -0.70
CA TRP A 66 6.98 -13.20 0.67
C TRP A 66 5.84 -12.76 1.60
N ALA A 67 4.96 -11.85 1.16
CA ALA A 67 3.80 -11.44 1.96
C ALA A 67 2.62 -12.37 1.68
N PHE A 68 2.35 -13.30 2.62
CA PHE A 68 1.28 -14.30 2.50
C PHE A 68 -0.11 -13.81 2.95
N PHE A 69 -0.25 -12.52 3.23
CA PHE A 69 -1.52 -11.91 3.57
C PHE A 69 -1.99 -11.04 2.41
N PHE A 70 -3.31 -11.03 2.19
CA PHE A 70 -3.88 -10.09 1.23
C PHE A 70 -3.63 -8.66 1.73
N PRO A 71 -3.20 -7.74 0.84
CA PRO A 71 -3.13 -6.35 1.21
C PRO A 71 -4.53 -5.88 1.64
N PRO A 72 -4.66 -5.05 2.70
CA PRO A 72 -5.92 -4.41 3.03
C PRO A 72 -6.49 -3.69 1.81
N LYS A 73 -7.83 -3.54 1.75
CA LYS A 73 -8.53 -2.97 0.58
C LYS A 73 -7.94 -1.62 0.14
N SER A 74 -7.51 -0.79 1.09
CA SER A 74 -6.90 0.52 0.88
C SER A 74 -5.38 0.57 1.05
N PHE A 75 -4.68 -0.57 1.05
CA PHE A 75 -3.22 -0.62 1.28
C PHE A 75 -2.40 0.30 0.36
N ARG A 76 -2.85 0.47 -0.90
CA ARG A 76 -2.18 1.32 -1.89
C ARG A 76 -2.36 2.82 -1.60
N THR A 77 -3.54 3.24 -1.15
CA THR A 77 -3.83 4.63 -0.77
C THR A 77 -3.21 4.99 0.57
N THR A 78 -3.20 4.08 1.56
CA THR A 78 -2.64 4.33 2.89
C THR A 78 -1.11 4.50 2.89
N ARG A 79 -0.38 3.70 2.12
CA ARG A 79 1.10 3.77 2.09
C ARG A 79 1.67 4.89 1.25
N ARG A 80 0.91 5.39 0.26
CA ARG A 80 1.42 6.26 -0.80
C ARG A 80 0.64 7.56 -0.97
N SER A 81 -0.19 7.95 -0.01
CA SER A 81 -0.67 9.33 0.06
C SER A 81 0.56 10.23 0.27
N PRO A 82 1.01 10.99 -0.75
CA PRO A 82 2.26 11.76 -0.67
C PRO A 82 2.16 12.87 0.39
N PHE A 83 0.93 13.22 0.74
CA PHE A 83 0.57 14.15 1.80
C PHE A 83 -0.64 13.55 2.52
N ALA A 84 -0.41 12.51 3.33
CA ALA A 84 -1.41 12.08 4.30
C ALA A 84 -1.83 13.34 5.05
N PHE A 85 -3.07 13.78 4.80
CA PHE A 85 -3.49 15.17 4.96
C PHE A 85 -3.37 15.67 6.41
N HIS A 86 -3.09 14.80 7.37
CA HIS A 86 -2.74 15.15 8.75
C HIS A 86 -1.66 16.24 8.88
N ARG A 87 -0.71 16.37 7.92
CA ARG A 87 0.33 17.41 7.98
C ARG A 87 -0.11 18.76 7.41
N VAL A 88 -1.02 18.75 6.44
CA VAL A 88 -1.47 19.97 5.74
C VAL A 88 -2.77 20.49 6.37
N ILE A 89 -3.64 19.57 6.78
CA ILE A 89 -4.93 19.82 7.44
C ILE A 89 -5.09 18.80 8.60
N PRO A 90 -4.51 19.10 9.78
CA PRO A 90 -4.57 18.21 10.94
C PRO A 90 -5.99 17.94 11.44
N SER A 91 -6.94 18.84 11.16
CA SER A 91 -8.34 18.75 11.61
C SER A 91 -9.13 17.64 10.92
N MET A 92 -8.63 17.09 9.81
CA MET A 92 -9.30 16.04 9.02
C MET A 92 -8.85 14.61 9.42
N GLY A 93 -8.08 14.46 10.50
CA GLY A 93 -7.68 13.15 11.02
C GLY A 93 -6.74 12.36 10.10
N SER A 94 -6.65 11.05 10.35
CA SER A 94 -5.88 10.11 9.55
C SER A 94 -6.67 9.59 8.35
N LEU A 95 -5.98 9.03 7.36
CA LEU A 95 -6.64 8.42 6.19
C LEU A 95 -7.58 7.27 6.58
N LYS A 96 -7.30 6.59 7.70
CA LYS A 96 -8.18 5.55 8.22
C LYS A 96 -9.48 6.13 8.76
N ASP A 97 -9.35 7.21 9.55
CA ASP A 97 -10.52 7.89 10.12
C ASP A 97 -11.42 8.44 9.01
N GLN A 98 -10.84 8.98 7.93
CA GLN A 98 -11.57 9.44 6.75
C GLN A 98 -12.31 8.31 6.02
N GLU A 99 -11.69 7.13 5.93
CA GLU A 99 -12.28 5.96 5.28
C GLU A 99 -13.43 5.38 6.13
N GLU A 100 -13.26 5.32 7.45
CA GLU A 100 -14.31 4.96 8.41
C GLU A 100 -15.48 5.96 8.35
N GLU A 101 -15.21 7.25 8.29
CA GLU A 101 -16.24 8.28 8.13
C GLU A 101 -16.98 8.16 6.79
N TYR A 102 -16.29 7.82 5.71
CA TYR A 102 -16.91 7.61 4.41
C TYR A 102 -17.82 6.38 4.39
N GLU A 103 -17.37 5.27 4.99
CA GLU A 103 -18.20 4.06 5.16
C GLU A 103 -19.41 4.36 6.06
N HIS A 104 -19.22 5.07 7.17
CA HIS A 104 -20.32 5.53 8.01
C HIS A 104 -21.32 6.42 7.26
N LEU A 105 -20.84 7.34 6.44
CA LEU A 105 -21.68 8.22 5.65
C LEU A 105 -22.48 7.42 4.60
N ALA A 106 -21.87 6.42 3.96
CA ALA A 106 -22.52 5.54 3.01
C ALA A 106 -23.67 4.75 3.67
N ASP A 107 -23.43 4.18 4.85
CA ASP A 107 -24.38 3.34 5.59
C ASP A 107 -25.49 4.12 6.30
N THR A 108 -25.33 5.43 6.50
CA THR A 108 -26.34 6.27 7.17
C THR A 108 -27.60 6.40 6.30
N PRO A 109 -28.79 5.96 6.78
CA PRO A 109 -30.04 6.08 6.03
C PRO A 109 -30.57 7.52 6.05
N THR A 110 -30.91 8.05 4.89
CA THR A 110 -31.53 9.37 4.73
C THR A 110 -33.05 9.26 4.77
N GLN A 111 -33.72 9.96 5.69
CA GLN A 111 -35.18 9.92 5.84
C GLN A 111 -35.85 11.14 5.21
N THR A 112 -35.18 12.29 5.21
CA THR A 112 -35.70 13.55 4.66
C THR A 112 -34.96 13.96 3.37
N LYS A 113 -35.58 14.85 2.57
CA LYS A 113 -34.94 15.41 1.37
C LYS A 113 -33.74 16.29 1.71
N GLU A 114 -33.79 17.00 2.83
CA GLU A 114 -32.69 17.86 3.31
C GLU A 114 -31.47 17.00 3.70
N GLU A 115 -31.67 15.90 4.43
CA GLU A 115 -30.60 14.95 4.76
C GLU A 115 -29.96 14.31 3.51
N ALA A 116 -30.74 14.07 2.45
CA ALA A 116 -30.21 13.55 1.20
C ALA A 116 -29.32 14.57 0.47
N GLU A 117 -29.67 15.86 0.53
CA GLU A 117 -28.87 16.93 -0.02
C GLU A 117 -27.57 17.14 0.78
N GLU A 118 -27.64 17.12 2.11
CA GLU A 118 -26.47 17.20 2.99
C GLU A 118 -25.50 16.03 2.76
N LYS A 119 -26.02 14.80 2.70
CA LYS A 119 -25.23 13.60 2.36
C LYS A 119 -24.56 13.75 1.00
N ALA A 120 -25.26 14.30 0.00
CA ALA A 120 -24.69 14.52 -1.32
C ALA A 120 -23.57 15.58 -1.33
N VAL A 121 -23.70 16.64 -0.52
CA VAL A 121 -22.65 17.66 -0.37
C VAL A 121 -21.40 17.08 0.30
N LEU A 122 -21.58 16.33 1.39
CA LEU A 122 -20.47 15.68 2.10
C LEU A 122 -19.76 14.65 1.21
N THR A 123 -20.52 13.83 0.46
CA THR A 123 -19.95 12.87 -0.49
C THR A 123 -19.12 13.57 -1.57
N LYS A 124 -19.59 14.73 -2.08
CA LYS A 124 -18.83 15.53 -3.05
C LYS A 124 -17.53 16.08 -2.46
N ALA A 125 -17.53 16.48 -1.18
CA ALA A 125 -16.33 16.97 -0.51
C ALA A 125 -15.25 15.88 -0.44
N PHE A 126 -15.61 14.65 -0.03
CA PHE A 126 -14.70 13.51 -0.03
C PHE A 126 -14.16 13.19 -1.43
N ASN A 127 -15.03 13.13 -2.45
CA ASN A 127 -14.60 12.88 -3.83
C ASN A 127 -13.63 13.95 -4.37
N GLN A 128 -13.82 15.21 -3.96
CA GLN A 128 -12.93 16.29 -4.36
C GLN A 128 -11.56 16.17 -3.70
N MET A 129 -11.49 15.66 -2.46
CA MET A 129 -10.23 15.38 -1.79
C MET A 129 -9.44 14.27 -2.49
N ASP A 130 -10.09 13.19 -2.89
CA ASP A 130 -9.45 12.12 -3.67
C ASP A 130 -8.86 12.66 -4.98
N LYS A 131 -9.63 13.50 -5.67
CA LYS A 131 -9.17 14.16 -6.89
C LYS A 131 -7.95 15.05 -6.66
N ILE A 132 -7.87 15.77 -5.54
CA ILE A 132 -6.70 16.58 -5.18
C ILE A 132 -5.48 15.69 -4.93
N ASN A 133 -5.65 14.56 -4.23
CA ASN A 133 -4.59 13.58 -4.01
C ASN A 133 -4.04 13.00 -5.32
N ASP A 134 -4.94 12.67 -6.26
CA ASP A 134 -4.57 12.18 -7.59
C ASP A 134 -3.79 13.24 -8.38
N MET A 135 -4.28 14.49 -8.37
CA MET A 135 -3.61 15.61 -9.04
C MET A 135 -2.22 15.88 -8.45
N LEU A 136 -2.06 15.83 -7.14
CA LEU A 136 -0.75 15.98 -6.48
C LEU A 136 0.21 14.87 -6.90
N SER A 137 -0.26 13.62 -6.92
CA SER A 137 0.52 12.48 -7.38
C SER A 137 0.97 12.65 -8.84
N PHE A 138 0.07 13.13 -9.70
CA PHE A 138 0.38 13.45 -11.09
C PHE A 138 1.42 14.58 -11.22
N ILE A 139 1.27 15.66 -10.46
CA ILE A 139 2.23 16.79 -10.46
C ILE A 139 3.61 16.30 -10.02
N ILE A 140 3.71 15.52 -8.96
CA ILE A 140 4.98 14.96 -8.49
C ILE A 140 5.59 14.06 -9.58
N GLY A 141 4.79 13.20 -10.20
CA GLY A 141 5.25 12.36 -11.31
C GLY A 141 5.81 13.19 -12.47
N ARG A 142 5.15 14.30 -12.82
CA ARG A 142 5.61 15.24 -13.85
C ARG A 142 6.87 16.01 -13.44
N VAL A 143 6.99 16.43 -12.18
CA VAL A 143 8.20 17.04 -11.65
C VAL A 143 9.37 16.06 -11.67
N GLY A 144 9.13 14.80 -11.32
CA GLY A 144 10.13 13.73 -11.43
C GLY A 144 10.59 13.50 -12.88
N GLN A 145 9.65 13.47 -13.83
CA GLN A 145 9.96 13.41 -15.27
C GLN A 145 10.72 14.66 -15.76
N PHE A 146 10.37 15.85 -15.28
CA PHE A 146 11.05 17.09 -15.67
C PHE A 146 12.47 17.18 -15.10
N LEU A 147 12.69 16.71 -13.88
CA LEU A 147 14.01 16.60 -13.28
C LEU A 147 14.90 15.55 -13.97
N GLN A 148 14.31 14.61 -14.72
CA GLN A 148 15.05 13.65 -15.56
C GLN A 148 15.59 14.27 -16.86
N GLY A 149 15.04 15.42 -17.32
CA GLY A 149 15.40 16.05 -18.60
C GLY A 149 14.44 15.70 -19.72
#